data_AF-A0AAE0IL92-F1
#
_entry.id   AF-A0AAE0IL92-F1
#
_cell.length_a   1.000
_cell.length_b   1.000
_cell.length_c   1.000
_cell.angle_alpha   90.00
_cell.angle_beta   90.00
_cell.angle_gamma   90.00
#
_symmetry.space_group_name_H-M   'P 1'
#
loop_
_entity.id
_entity.type
_entity.pdbx_description
1 polymer ?
#
loop_
_entity_poly.entity_id
_entity_poly.type
_entity_poly.pdbx_seq_one_letter_code
_entity_poly.pdbx_strand_id
1 'polypeptide(L)'
;MRASILLAVLASASCSLGASWITSNTVWYDTDGKAIDAHGGGIVQRGDTFYWVGQSAKNNQTPMMYSSTDLLNWKNLGAQASSVTGYWRPKIAKPNGEFWLYGQQDRYVLSLKSSSLVGSYQTSKKVHLPPSDYSYSDTGMYYDEASDTWYLLTSADHNTVQINKINKDGSVGDRVSQLTGGAYEAPGLFKADGVYFLIVSGKTGWRANPNKVFWATSINGPWKGGSNIAPESEKTYGSQNTHELTIKGSKTTTYIYMGDAWDSKGSTGSTYVWLPMKVDANAKTVTLDYHKDWKIDVKTGVVTYR
;
A
#
# COMPACT_ATOMS: atom_id res chain seq x y z
N MET A 1 -63.18 -11.20 -23.17
CA MET A 1 -61.90 -10.57 -23.57
C MET A 1 -61.01 -10.48 -22.35
N ARG A 2 -59.87 -11.20 -22.32
CA ARG A 2 -58.83 -11.03 -21.30
C ARG A 2 -57.67 -10.29 -21.95
N ALA A 3 -57.38 -9.08 -21.49
CA ALA A 3 -56.23 -8.30 -21.92
C ALA A 3 -55.04 -8.65 -21.01
N SER A 4 -54.02 -9.30 -21.56
CA SER A 4 -52.74 -9.51 -20.89
C SER A 4 -51.86 -8.29 -21.14
N ILE A 5 -51.52 -7.56 -20.08
CA ILE A 5 -50.55 -6.46 -20.13
C ILE A 5 -49.15 -7.07 -19.94
N LEU A 6 -48.33 -7.01 -20.99
CA LEU A 6 -46.93 -7.40 -20.95
C LEU A 6 -46.12 -6.24 -20.36
N LEU A 7 -45.58 -6.42 -19.15
CA LEU A 7 -44.69 -5.43 -18.52
C LEU A 7 -43.28 -5.65 -19.08
N ALA A 8 -42.81 -4.73 -19.94
CA ALA A 8 -41.44 -4.73 -20.42
C ALA A 8 -40.51 -4.23 -19.30
N VAL A 9 -39.68 -5.13 -18.76
CA VAL A 9 -38.61 -4.75 -17.83
C VAL A 9 -37.47 -4.15 -18.65
N LEU A 10 -37.34 -2.84 -18.62
CA LEU A 10 -36.16 -2.13 -19.12
C LEU A 10 -35.00 -2.37 -18.15
N ALA A 11 -34.12 -3.32 -18.48
CA ALA A 11 -32.83 -3.44 -17.83
C ALA A 11 -31.96 -2.25 -18.26
N SER A 12 -31.80 -1.27 -17.38
CA SER A 12 -30.81 -0.21 -17.54
C SER A 12 -29.42 -0.84 -17.41
N ALA A 13 -28.76 -1.08 -18.54
CA ALA A 13 -27.35 -1.42 -18.56
C ALA A 13 -26.55 -0.16 -18.16
N SER A 14 -26.17 -0.07 -16.88
CA SER A 14 -25.18 0.89 -16.43
C SER A 14 -23.84 0.54 -17.08
N CYS A 15 -23.53 1.21 -18.18
CA CYS A 15 -22.19 1.18 -18.76
C CYS A 15 -21.29 2.02 -17.85
N SER A 16 -20.61 1.39 -16.88
CA SER A 16 -19.54 2.10 -16.17
C SER A 16 -18.39 2.29 -17.16
N LEU A 17 -18.19 3.52 -17.61
CA LEU A 17 -17.01 3.89 -18.39
C LEU A 17 -15.80 3.70 -17.47
N GLY A 18 -14.93 2.75 -17.81
CA GLY A 18 -13.72 2.50 -17.04
C GLY A 18 -12.84 3.73 -16.92
N ALA A 19 -12.10 3.84 -15.80
CA ALA A 19 -11.13 4.89 -15.61
C ALA A 19 -10.06 4.83 -16.72
N SER A 20 -9.76 5.98 -17.31
CA SER A 20 -8.74 6.10 -18.36
C SER A 20 -7.41 6.64 -17.85
N TRP A 21 -7.40 7.23 -16.65
CA TRP A 21 -6.28 7.89 -16.00
C TRP A 21 -6.31 7.63 -14.50
N ILE A 22 -5.14 7.50 -13.90
CA ILE A 22 -4.91 7.62 -12.46
C ILE A 22 -4.88 9.10 -12.16
N THR A 23 -5.96 9.62 -11.56
CA THR A 23 -6.12 11.03 -11.23
C THR A 23 -5.87 11.27 -9.75
N SER A 24 -4.72 11.83 -9.39
CA SER A 24 -4.35 12.06 -7.99
C SER A 24 -5.28 13.07 -7.28
N ASN A 25 -5.52 12.82 -6.00
CA ASN A 25 -6.32 13.63 -5.08
C ASN A 25 -7.78 13.82 -5.55
N THR A 26 -8.40 12.74 -6.02
CA THR A 26 -9.83 12.67 -6.39
C THR A 26 -10.45 11.38 -5.87
N VAL A 27 -11.79 11.34 -5.83
CA VAL A 27 -12.51 10.11 -5.49
C VAL A 27 -12.40 9.14 -6.67
N TRP A 28 -11.88 7.95 -6.39
CA TRP A 28 -11.83 6.85 -7.36
C TRP A 28 -13.02 5.92 -7.15
N TYR A 29 -13.55 5.39 -8.25
CA TYR A 29 -14.70 4.51 -8.25
C TYR A 29 -14.30 3.11 -8.75
N ASP A 30 -14.84 2.08 -8.11
CA ASP A 30 -14.73 0.70 -8.55
C ASP A 30 -15.61 0.43 -9.79
N THR A 31 -15.51 -0.78 -10.34
CA THR A 31 -16.29 -1.19 -11.53
C THR A 31 -17.80 -1.17 -11.33
N ASP A 32 -18.27 -1.18 -10.08
CA ASP A 32 -19.69 -1.09 -9.71
C ASP A 32 -20.13 0.38 -9.50
N GLY A 33 -19.24 1.36 -9.72
CA GLY A 33 -19.51 2.77 -9.51
C GLY A 33 -19.53 3.21 -8.05
N LYS A 34 -18.98 2.41 -7.13
CA LYS A 34 -18.86 2.77 -5.70
C LYS A 34 -17.48 3.35 -5.43
N ALA A 35 -17.39 4.31 -4.53
CA ALA A 35 -16.10 4.86 -4.14
C ALA A 35 -15.19 3.75 -3.58
N ILE A 36 -13.96 3.67 -4.08
CA ILE A 36 -12.94 2.76 -3.57
C ILE A 36 -12.57 3.19 -2.15
N ASP A 37 -12.59 2.22 -1.24
CA ASP A 37 -12.28 2.39 0.18
C ASP A 37 -11.21 1.36 0.59
N ALA A 38 -9.94 1.70 0.34
CA ALA A 38 -8.78 0.83 0.48
C ALA A 38 -7.55 1.61 0.97
N HIS A 39 -7.72 2.40 2.02
CA HIS A 39 -6.68 3.29 2.54
C HIS A 39 -5.57 2.55 3.29
N GLY A 40 -4.39 3.17 3.43
CA GLY A 40 -3.28 2.59 4.21
C GLY A 40 -2.69 1.30 3.60
N GLY A 41 -3.13 0.95 2.39
CA GLY A 41 -3.02 -0.38 1.83
C GLY A 41 -1.68 -0.74 1.19
N GLY A 42 -1.68 -1.82 0.42
CA GLY A 42 -0.58 -2.25 -0.43
C GLY A 42 -1.06 -3.15 -1.56
N ILE A 43 -0.23 -3.28 -2.61
CA ILE A 43 -0.55 -4.09 -3.80
C ILE A 43 0.41 -5.26 -3.91
N VAL A 44 -0.11 -6.41 -4.34
CA VAL A 44 0.71 -7.49 -4.90
C VAL A 44 0.22 -7.86 -6.29
N GLN A 45 1.13 -8.23 -7.17
CA GLN A 45 0.80 -8.78 -8.48
C GLN A 45 0.87 -10.31 -8.45
N ARG A 46 -0.13 -10.98 -9.04
CA ARG A 46 -0.16 -12.43 -9.23
C ARG A 46 -0.63 -12.74 -10.64
N GLY A 47 0.29 -13.23 -11.46
CA GLY A 47 0.06 -13.31 -12.91
C GLY A 47 -0.19 -11.91 -13.47
N ASP A 48 -1.23 -11.77 -14.27
CA ASP A 48 -1.62 -10.48 -14.88
C ASP A 48 -2.54 -9.63 -14.00
N THR A 49 -2.80 -10.06 -12.76
CA THR A 49 -3.77 -9.41 -11.86
C THR A 49 -3.06 -8.78 -10.67
N PHE A 50 -3.37 -7.52 -10.40
CA PHE A 50 -3.01 -6.77 -9.22
C PHE A 50 -4.10 -6.93 -8.16
N TYR A 51 -3.70 -7.11 -6.91
CA TYR A 51 -4.58 -7.19 -5.75
C TYR A 51 -4.20 -6.11 -4.76
N TRP A 52 -5.12 -5.19 -4.52
CA TRP A 52 -4.97 -4.08 -3.59
C TRP A 52 -5.73 -4.38 -2.32
N VAL A 53 -5.02 -4.58 -1.21
CA VAL A 53 -5.63 -4.61 0.12
C VAL A 53 -5.54 -3.23 0.75
N GLY A 54 -6.59 -2.82 1.46
CA GLY A 54 -6.59 -1.58 2.22
C GLY A 54 -7.65 -1.60 3.33
N GLN A 55 -7.52 -0.69 4.28
CA GLN A 55 -8.50 -0.55 5.36
C GLN A 55 -9.71 0.28 4.88
N SER A 56 -10.92 -0.13 5.26
CA SER A 56 -12.12 0.63 4.97
C SER A 56 -12.34 1.74 6.00
N ALA A 57 -12.29 3.00 5.59
CA ALA A 57 -12.69 4.12 6.44
C ALA A 57 -14.18 4.07 6.78
N LYS A 58 -15.01 3.50 5.90
CA LYS A 58 -16.46 3.33 6.13
C LYS A 58 -16.78 2.25 7.18
N ASN A 59 -16.03 1.15 7.16
CA ASN A 59 -16.33 -0.05 7.95
C ASN A 59 -15.29 -0.26 9.06
N ASN A 60 -15.01 0.78 9.84
CA ASN A 60 -14.15 0.71 11.03
C ASN A 60 -12.81 0.00 10.76
N GLN A 61 -12.13 0.36 9.67
CA GLN A 61 -10.85 -0.19 9.24
C GLN A 61 -10.86 -1.72 8.97
N THR A 62 -12.00 -2.30 8.60
CA THR A 62 -12.03 -3.68 8.08
C THR A 62 -11.16 -3.79 6.81
N PRO A 63 -10.35 -4.85 6.66
CA PRO A 63 -9.54 -5.05 5.46
C PRO A 63 -10.41 -5.41 4.25
N MET A 64 -10.39 -4.55 3.23
CA MET A 64 -11.03 -4.73 1.94
C MET A 64 -10.00 -5.12 0.89
N MET A 65 -10.42 -5.85 -0.15
CA MET A 65 -9.57 -6.14 -1.30
C MET A 65 -10.24 -5.74 -2.60
N TYR A 66 -9.43 -5.26 -3.53
CA TYR A 66 -9.80 -4.96 -4.90
C TYR A 66 -8.84 -5.67 -5.86
N SER A 67 -9.28 -5.92 -7.08
CA SER A 67 -8.40 -6.44 -8.13
C SER A 67 -8.50 -5.66 -9.43
N SER A 68 -7.40 -5.54 -10.15
CA SER A 68 -7.32 -4.88 -11.45
C SER A 68 -6.27 -5.57 -12.32
N THR A 69 -6.38 -5.45 -13.64
CA THR A 69 -5.35 -5.89 -14.59
C THR A 69 -4.59 -4.72 -15.23
N ASP A 70 -4.96 -3.47 -14.91
CA ASP A 70 -4.45 -2.26 -15.55
C ASP A 70 -4.13 -1.11 -14.57
N LEU A 71 -4.30 -1.35 -13.26
CA LEU A 71 -4.18 -0.37 -12.17
C LEU A 71 -5.19 0.79 -12.21
N LEU A 72 -6.13 0.77 -13.16
CA LEU A 72 -7.14 1.82 -13.37
C LEU A 72 -8.52 1.32 -12.93
N ASN A 73 -8.90 0.14 -13.39
CA ASN A 73 -10.24 -0.41 -13.25
C ASN A 73 -10.25 -1.47 -12.17
N TRP A 74 -10.68 -1.07 -10.97
CA TRP A 74 -10.65 -1.89 -9.78
C TRP A 74 -12.00 -2.55 -9.52
N LYS A 75 -12.03 -3.87 -9.51
CA LYS A 75 -13.18 -4.67 -9.06
C LYS A 75 -13.11 -4.86 -7.54
N ASN A 76 -14.20 -4.55 -6.85
CA ASN A 76 -14.32 -4.81 -5.42
C ASN A 76 -14.47 -6.31 -5.15
N LEU A 77 -13.59 -6.87 -4.31
CA LEU A 77 -13.59 -8.28 -3.90
C LEU A 77 -14.11 -8.48 -2.47
N GLY A 78 -14.60 -7.42 -1.84
CA GLY A 78 -15.23 -7.45 -0.53
C GLY A 78 -14.24 -7.48 0.64
N ALA A 79 -14.81 -7.69 1.83
CA ALA A 79 -14.06 -7.78 3.08
C ALA A 79 -13.30 -9.11 3.15
N GLN A 80 -12.03 -9.04 3.57
CA GLN A 80 -11.17 -10.21 3.70
C GLN A 80 -11.36 -10.93 5.04
N ALA A 81 -11.73 -10.17 6.08
CA ALA A 81 -12.14 -10.65 7.39
C ALA A 81 -13.14 -9.65 8.01
N SER A 82 -14.45 -9.87 7.82
CA SER A 82 -15.50 -8.91 8.19
C SER A 82 -15.66 -8.69 9.71
N SER A 83 -15.23 -9.64 10.54
CA SER A 83 -15.23 -9.52 11.99
C SER A 83 -14.04 -8.70 12.54
N VAL A 84 -13.06 -8.38 11.69
CA VAL A 84 -11.86 -7.64 12.08
C VAL A 84 -12.08 -6.15 11.81
N THR A 85 -11.88 -5.34 12.84
CA THR A 85 -12.03 -3.87 12.80
C THR A 85 -10.85 -3.20 13.52
N GLY A 86 -10.65 -1.89 13.34
CA GLY A 86 -9.48 -1.18 13.85
C GLY A 86 -8.17 -1.72 13.26
N TYR A 87 -8.20 -2.25 12.04
CA TYR A 87 -7.09 -2.94 11.39
C TYR A 87 -6.40 -2.02 10.39
N TRP A 88 -5.38 -1.33 10.89
CA TRP A 88 -4.67 -0.29 10.17
C TRP A 88 -3.55 -0.85 9.30
N ARG A 89 -3.38 -0.21 8.14
CA ARG A 89 -2.34 -0.44 7.15
C ARG A 89 -2.10 -1.91 6.77
N PRO A 90 -3.14 -2.64 6.33
CA PRO A 90 -2.99 -4.03 5.93
C PRO A 90 -2.00 -4.15 4.77
N LYS A 91 -1.10 -5.14 4.86
CA LYS A 91 -0.11 -5.49 3.84
C LYS A 91 -0.12 -6.99 3.58
N ILE A 92 0.03 -7.39 2.32
CA ILE A 92 -0.04 -8.80 1.90
C ILE A 92 1.36 -9.42 1.95
N ALA A 93 1.47 -10.67 2.42
CA ALA A 93 2.65 -11.50 2.25
C ALA A 93 2.29 -12.96 1.95
N LYS A 94 3.28 -13.73 1.49
CA LYS A 94 3.12 -15.17 1.20
C LYS A 94 4.36 -15.99 1.59
N PRO A 95 4.74 -16.05 2.88
CA PRO A 95 5.99 -16.66 3.34
C PRO A 95 6.04 -18.19 3.25
N ASN A 96 4.90 -18.89 3.22
CA ASN A 96 4.85 -20.34 3.49
C ASN A 96 3.84 -21.11 2.62
N GLY A 97 3.51 -20.60 1.44
CA GLY A 97 2.46 -21.19 0.61
C GLY A 97 1.08 -20.60 0.84
N GLU A 98 0.78 -20.14 2.06
CA GLU A 98 -0.46 -19.46 2.45
C GLU A 98 -0.34 -17.94 2.29
N PHE A 99 -1.47 -17.27 2.19
CA PHE A 99 -1.56 -15.81 2.13
C PHE A 99 -1.77 -15.23 3.52
N TRP A 100 -1.06 -14.14 3.78
CA TRP A 100 -1.10 -13.45 5.05
C TRP A 100 -1.39 -11.97 4.84
N LEU A 101 -2.19 -11.39 5.73
CA LEU A 101 -2.29 -9.95 5.91
C LEU A 101 -1.61 -9.59 7.22
N TYR A 102 -0.75 -8.57 7.21
CA TYR A 102 -0.19 -7.96 8.41
C TYR A 102 -0.65 -6.52 8.51
N GLY A 103 -1.08 -6.13 9.70
CA GLY A 103 -1.59 -4.80 9.95
C GLY A 103 -1.59 -4.54 11.43
N GLN A 104 -1.77 -3.27 11.78
CA GLN A 104 -1.86 -2.87 13.16
C GLN A 104 -3.27 -3.00 13.71
N GLN A 105 -3.40 -3.49 14.94
CA GLN A 105 -4.61 -3.40 15.75
C GLN A 105 -4.25 -3.22 17.21
N ASP A 106 -4.81 -2.20 17.88
CA ASP A 106 -4.57 -1.91 19.31
C ASP A 106 -3.09 -1.76 19.69
N ARG A 107 -2.27 -1.21 18.79
CA ARG A 107 -0.79 -1.12 18.92
C ARG A 107 -0.07 -2.48 18.89
N TYR A 108 -0.76 -3.53 18.43
CA TYR A 108 -0.23 -4.84 18.09
C TYR A 108 -0.23 -5.08 16.57
N VAL A 109 0.54 -6.05 16.11
CA VAL A 109 0.62 -6.56 14.77
C VAL A 109 -0.30 -7.74 14.87
N LEU A 110 -1.42 -7.60 14.19
CA LEU A 110 -2.31 -8.71 13.97
C LEU A 110 -2.00 -9.24 12.56
N SER A 111 -1.67 -10.52 12.49
CA SER A 111 -1.65 -11.23 11.23
C SER A 111 -2.96 -11.98 11.01
N LEU A 112 -3.42 -12.00 9.77
CA LEU A 112 -4.54 -12.82 9.32
C LEU A 112 -4.00 -13.81 8.28
N LYS A 113 -4.51 -15.04 8.24
CA LYS A 113 -4.05 -16.06 7.30
C LYS A 113 -5.20 -16.69 6.51
N SER A 114 -4.93 -17.04 5.25
CA SER A 114 -5.86 -17.75 4.38
C SER A 114 -5.10 -18.63 3.39
N SER A 115 -5.70 -19.77 2.99
CA SER A 115 -5.20 -20.58 1.88
C SER A 115 -5.51 -19.96 0.51
N SER A 116 -6.40 -18.97 0.46
CA SER A 116 -6.77 -18.22 -0.74
C SER A 116 -6.31 -16.76 -0.63
N LEU A 117 -5.93 -16.13 -1.74
CA LEU A 117 -5.59 -14.70 -1.76
C LEU A 117 -6.80 -13.84 -1.39
N VAL A 118 -7.99 -14.28 -1.81
CA VAL A 118 -9.24 -13.54 -1.67
C VAL A 118 -10.15 -14.31 -0.72
N GLY A 119 -10.59 -13.64 0.33
CA GLY A 119 -11.55 -14.13 1.32
C GLY A 119 -10.97 -15.13 2.33
N SER A 120 -11.80 -15.47 3.30
CA SER A 120 -11.56 -16.52 4.30
C SER A 120 -10.33 -16.31 5.19
N TYR A 121 -9.92 -15.06 5.42
CA TYR A 121 -8.83 -14.79 6.34
C TYR A 121 -9.26 -15.00 7.79
N GLN A 122 -8.45 -15.75 8.53
CA GLN A 122 -8.64 -16.01 9.96
C GLN A 122 -7.58 -15.29 10.78
N THR A 123 -7.99 -14.76 11.93
CA THR A 123 -7.09 -14.05 12.85
C THR A 123 -6.06 -15.00 13.46
N SER A 124 -4.80 -14.57 13.46
CA SER A 124 -3.75 -15.16 14.28
C SER A 124 -3.60 -14.40 15.59
N LYS A 125 -2.61 -14.80 16.41
CA LYS A 125 -2.31 -14.13 17.68
C LYS A 125 -1.70 -12.74 17.42
N LYS A 126 -2.15 -11.73 18.18
CA LYS A 126 -1.48 -10.42 18.28
C LYS A 126 -0.10 -10.58 18.90
N VAL A 127 0.90 -9.95 18.32
CA VAL A 127 2.29 -10.01 18.83
C VAL A 127 2.82 -8.62 19.12
N HIS A 128 3.82 -8.50 19.99
CA HIS A 128 4.72 -7.34 20.00
C HIS A 128 5.86 -7.56 19.00
N LEU A 129 6.62 -6.52 18.70
CA LEU A 129 7.73 -6.60 17.74
C LEU A 129 9.05 -6.89 18.45
N PRO A 130 9.66 -8.06 18.23
CA PRO A 130 10.98 -8.34 18.80
C PRO A 130 11.99 -7.26 18.41
N PRO A 131 12.91 -6.85 19.33
CA PRO A 131 13.13 -7.44 20.65
C PRO A 131 12.33 -6.77 21.80
N SER A 132 11.40 -5.86 21.51
CA SER A 132 10.72 -5.02 22.52
C SER A 132 9.24 -5.38 22.68
N ASP A 133 8.67 -5.13 23.85
CA ASP A 133 7.23 -5.21 24.11
C ASP A 133 6.50 -3.86 23.91
N TYR A 134 7.16 -2.90 23.27
CA TYR A 134 6.62 -1.56 23.08
C TYR A 134 5.57 -1.44 21.95
N SER A 135 4.86 -0.31 21.97
CA SER A 135 3.83 0.10 21.00
C SER A 135 4.38 0.47 19.62
N TYR A 136 3.53 0.40 18.59
CA TYR A 136 3.82 0.84 17.22
C TYR A 136 2.57 1.45 16.58
N SER A 137 2.75 2.05 15.40
CA SER A 137 1.71 2.83 14.70
C SER A 137 1.41 2.38 13.26
N ASP A 138 2.45 2.20 12.45
CA ASP A 138 2.27 2.05 11.00
C ASP A 138 3.05 0.85 10.47
N THR A 139 2.41 0.05 9.61
CA THR A 139 2.98 -1.14 8.98
C THR A 139 3.21 -0.97 7.47
N GLY A 140 4.37 -1.45 7.03
CA GLY A 140 4.77 -1.67 5.64
C GLY A 140 5.22 -3.12 5.43
N MET A 141 5.34 -3.55 4.18
CA MET A 141 5.82 -4.89 3.84
C MET A 141 6.70 -4.83 2.59
N TYR A 142 7.78 -5.60 2.59
CA TYR A 142 8.67 -5.75 1.46
C TYR A 142 9.03 -7.22 1.25
N TYR A 143 9.12 -7.63 -0.02
CA TYR A 143 9.61 -8.95 -0.41
C TYR A 143 10.93 -8.78 -1.16
N ASP A 144 11.98 -9.42 -0.67
CA ASP A 144 13.26 -9.50 -1.36
C ASP A 144 13.32 -10.78 -2.19
N GLU A 145 13.13 -10.65 -3.49
CA GLU A 145 13.19 -11.77 -4.44
C GLU A 145 14.55 -12.47 -4.41
N ALA A 146 15.65 -11.76 -4.13
CA ALA A 146 16.99 -12.33 -4.19
C ALA A 146 17.28 -13.30 -3.03
N SER A 147 16.67 -13.06 -1.87
CA SER A 147 16.83 -13.90 -0.67
C SER A 147 15.59 -14.71 -0.32
N ASP A 148 14.53 -14.62 -1.15
CA ASP A 148 13.21 -15.20 -0.90
C ASP A 148 12.69 -14.89 0.52
N THR A 149 12.81 -13.62 0.93
CA THR A 149 12.51 -13.22 2.32
C THR A 149 11.52 -12.06 2.35
N TRP A 150 10.50 -12.20 3.19
CA TRP A 150 9.55 -11.14 3.51
C TRP A 150 10.03 -10.35 4.73
N TYR A 151 9.84 -9.04 4.69
CA TYR A 151 10.20 -8.10 5.74
C TYR A 151 9.02 -7.22 6.10
N LEU A 152 8.65 -7.24 7.38
CA LEU A 152 7.68 -6.32 7.95
C LEU A 152 8.40 -5.04 8.38
N LEU A 153 7.88 -3.90 7.94
CA LEU A 153 8.34 -2.58 8.35
C LEU A 153 7.36 -1.99 9.34
N THR A 154 7.87 -1.42 10.42
CA THR A 154 7.01 -0.90 11.49
C THR A 154 7.57 0.40 12.06
N SER A 155 6.74 1.43 12.18
CA SER A 155 7.04 2.56 13.06
C SER A 155 6.80 2.13 14.49
N ALA A 156 7.88 1.77 15.16
CA ALA A 156 7.90 1.12 16.45
C ALA A 156 8.66 1.96 17.48
N ASP A 157 9.07 1.27 18.55
CA ASP A 157 9.66 1.78 19.79
C ASP A 157 10.52 3.05 19.66
N HIS A 158 10.28 4.02 20.56
CA HIS A 158 11.03 5.27 20.67
C HIS A 158 11.28 6.00 19.33
N ASN A 159 10.26 6.08 18.45
CA ASN A 159 10.40 6.72 17.14
C ASN A 159 11.38 6.02 16.20
N THR A 160 11.50 4.69 16.30
CA THR A 160 12.35 3.90 15.43
C THR A 160 11.51 3.20 14.38
N VAL A 161 11.89 3.34 13.11
CA VAL A 161 11.35 2.44 12.07
C VAL A 161 12.16 1.15 12.09
N GLN A 162 11.51 0.03 12.38
CA GLN A 162 12.12 -1.30 12.45
C GLN A 162 11.82 -2.09 11.17
N ILE A 163 12.75 -2.97 10.82
CA ILE A 163 12.60 -3.95 9.74
C ILE A 163 12.82 -5.33 10.36
N ASN A 164 11.76 -6.13 10.40
CA ASN A 164 11.76 -7.48 10.96
C ASN A 164 11.57 -8.50 9.83
N LYS A 165 12.28 -9.63 9.90
CA LYS A 165 12.00 -10.76 9.01
C LYS A 165 10.63 -11.36 9.34
N ILE A 166 9.95 -11.87 8.33
CA ILE A 166 8.87 -12.83 8.53
C ILE A 166 9.47 -14.23 8.43
N ASN A 167 9.23 -15.05 9.45
CA ASN A 167 9.69 -16.43 9.50
C ASN A 167 8.95 -17.30 8.47
N LYS A 168 9.52 -18.46 8.16
CA LYS A 168 8.92 -19.42 7.21
C LYS A 168 7.57 -19.99 7.66
N ASP A 169 7.16 -19.80 8.91
CA ASP A 169 5.85 -20.19 9.41
C ASP A 169 4.83 -19.02 9.39
N GLY A 170 5.25 -17.85 8.91
CA GLY A 170 4.45 -16.61 8.90
C GLY A 170 4.47 -15.81 10.20
N SER A 171 5.18 -16.25 11.24
CA SER A 171 5.37 -15.43 12.44
C SER A 171 6.32 -14.25 12.19
N VAL A 172 6.15 -13.17 12.94
CA VAL A 172 7.13 -12.06 12.93
C VAL A 172 8.39 -12.51 13.67
N GLY A 173 9.54 -12.42 12.99
CA GLY A 173 10.84 -12.84 13.49
C GLY A 173 11.74 -11.66 13.88
N ASP A 174 13.04 -11.94 13.87
CA ASP A 174 14.06 -11.01 14.36
C ASP A 174 14.11 -9.70 13.58
N ARG A 175 14.41 -8.62 14.31
CA ARG A 175 14.76 -7.33 13.73
C ARG A 175 16.11 -7.42 13.04
N VAL A 176 16.15 -7.10 11.75
CA VAL A 176 17.38 -7.12 10.94
C VAL A 176 17.98 -5.75 10.73
N SER A 177 17.17 -4.70 10.86
CA SER A 177 17.61 -3.32 10.71
C SER A 177 16.65 -2.35 11.39
N GLN A 178 17.11 -1.12 11.54
CA GLN A 178 16.34 -0.01 12.07
C GLN A 178 16.83 1.30 11.48
N LEU A 179 15.91 2.26 11.35
CA LEU A 179 16.19 3.67 11.12
C LEU A 179 15.87 4.43 12.41
N THR A 180 16.89 5.03 13.00
CA THR A 180 16.80 5.84 14.22
C THR A 180 17.08 7.31 13.90
N GLY A 181 16.81 8.22 14.85
CA GLY A 181 17.17 9.63 14.73
C GLY A 181 16.09 10.56 14.16
N GLY A 182 14.83 10.10 14.05
CA GLY A 182 13.70 10.95 13.71
C GLY A 182 12.34 10.32 14.02
N ALA A 183 11.33 11.15 14.29
CA ALA A 183 9.94 10.70 14.50
C ALA A 183 9.28 10.35 13.16
N TYR A 184 9.61 9.16 12.66
CA TYR A 184 9.16 8.65 11.37
C TYR A 184 8.03 7.62 11.49
N GLU A 185 7.10 7.64 10.53
CA GLU A 185 5.99 6.69 10.36
C GLU A 185 5.76 6.35 8.89
N ALA A 186 4.68 5.62 8.59
CA ALA A 186 4.30 5.21 7.23
C ALA A 186 5.44 4.58 6.39
N PRO A 187 6.14 3.55 6.90
CA PRO A 187 7.31 3.03 6.21
C PRO A 187 6.93 2.23 4.97
N GLY A 188 7.66 2.48 3.88
CA GLY A 188 7.60 1.76 2.62
C GLY A 188 9.01 1.47 2.11
N LEU A 189 9.21 0.35 1.42
CA LEU A 189 10.54 -0.09 1.01
C LEU A 189 10.49 -0.74 -0.37
N PHE A 190 11.42 -0.33 -1.23
CA PHE A 190 11.64 -0.94 -2.53
C PHE A 190 13.13 -1.04 -2.85
N LYS A 191 13.48 -1.74 -3.93
CA LYS A 191 14.86 -1.95 -4.37
C LYS A 191 15.02 -1.61 -5.84
N ALA A 192 16.06 -0.87 -6.17
CA ALA A 192 16.44 -0.50 -7.53
C ALA A 192 17.95 -0.67 -7.70
N ASP A 193 18.37 -1.42 -8.72
CA ASP A 193 19.77 -1.68 -9.09
C ASP A 193 20.68 -2.00 -7.87
N GLY A 194 20.21 -2.91 -7.01
CA GLY A 194 20.95 -3.35 -5.83
C GLY A 194 20.90 -2.42 -4.62
N VAL A 195 20.23 -1.26 -4.72
CA VAL A 195 20.06 -0.28 -3.64
C VAL A 195 18.65 -0.39 -3.07
N TYR A 196 18.56 -0.49 -1.74
CA TYR A 196 17.31 -0.40 -0.99
C TYR A 196 16.97 1.06 -0.72
N PHE A 197 15.70 1.42 -0.90
CA PHE A 197 15.16 2.76 -0.64
C PHE A 197 13.98 2.66 0.32
N LEU A 198 14.13 3.26 1.50
CA LEU A 198 13.13 3.32 2.57
C LEU A 198 12.48 4.70 2.57
N ILE A 199 11.19 4.75 2.25
CA ILE A 199 10.38 5.97 2.31
C ILE A 199 9.60 6.00 3.63
N VAL A 200 9.58 7.16 4.27
CA VAL A 200 8.88 7.39 5.55
C VAL A 200 8.23 8.78 5.57
N SER A 201 7.15 8.94 6.31
CA SER A 201 6.62 10.27 6.66
C SER A 201 7.07 10.69 8.07
N GLY A 202 6.95 11.98 8.40
CA GLY A 202 6.98 12.42 9.80
C GLY A 202 5.68 12.06 10.55
N LYS A 203 5.71 12.14 11.88
CA LYS A 203 4.55 11.91 12.77
C LYS A 203 3.72 13.17 12.99
N THR A 204 2.71 13.39 12.16
CA THR A 204 1.81 14.56 12.26
C THR A 204 0.33 14.20 12.22
N GLY A 205 0.00 12.94 12.52
CA GLY A 205 -1.35 12.41 12.40
C GLY A 205 -1.81 12.49 10.94
N TRP A 206 -3.05 12.91 10.72
CA TRP A 206 -3.61 13.02 9.35
C TRP A 206 -3.01 14.17 8.51
N ARG A 207 -2.28 15.10 9.11
CA ARG A 207 -1.70 16.22 8.37
C ARG A 207 -0.52 15.74 7.53
N ALA A 208 -0.57 15.95 6.22
CA ALA A 208 0.54 15.67 5.32
C ALA A 208 1.82 16.44 5.70
N ASN A 209 2.97 15.84 5.41
CA ASN A 209 4.29 16.39 5.68
C ASN A 209 5.29 15.96 4.59
N PRO A 210 6.48 16.60 4.51
CA PRO A 210 7.52 16.21 3.56
C PRO A 210 8.05 14.80 3.88
N ASN A 211 7.64 13.82 3.09
CA ASN A 211 8.10 12.44 3.22
C ASN A 211 9.58 12.37 2.80
N LYS A 212 10.33 11.51 3.48
CA LYS A 212 11.77 11.38 3.34
C LYS A 212 12.11 10.04 2.71
N VAL A 213 13.21 10.01 1.98
CA VAL A 213 13.84 8.76 1.51
C VAL A 213 15.21 8.57 2.15
N PHE A 214 15.45 7.34 2.59
CA PHE A 214 16.73 6.82 3.03
C PHE A 214 17.14 5.68 2.12
N TRP A 215 18.43 5.40 2.03
CA TRP A 215 18.97 4.34 1.19
C TRP A 215 20.02 3.51 1.91
N ALA A 216 20.18 2.27 1.48
CA ALA A 216 21.23 1.36 1.91
C ALA A 216 21.60 0.37 0.79
N THR A 217 22.83 -0.12 0.77
CA THR A 217 23.26 -1.20 -0.15
C THR A 217 23.09 -2.59 0.46
N SER A 218 22.58 -2.67 1.69
CA SER A 218 22.21 -3.89 2.39
C SER A 218 20.94 -3.64 3.19
N ILE A 219 20.06 -4.65 3.27
CA ILE A 219 18.84 -4.58 4.09
C ILE A 219 19.15 -4.35 5.58
N ASN A 220 20.34 -4.72 6.04
CA ASN A 220 20.80 -4.47 7.42
C ASN A 220 21.18 -3.00 7.67
N GLY A 221 21.26 -2.17 6.62
CA GLY A 221 21.79 -0.82 6.70
C GLY A 221 23.33 -0.78 6.54
N PRO A 222 23.99 0.30 7.01
CA PRO A 222 23.39 1.47 7.63
C PRO A 222 22.55 2.28 6.62
N TRP A 223 21.45 2.86 7.10
CA TRP A 223 20.59 3.75 6.32
C TRP A 223 21.22 5.15 6.25
N LYS A 224 21.29 5.70 5.04
CA LYS A 224 21.83 7.04 4.76
C LYS A 224 20.79 7.87 4.04
N GLY A 225 20.91 9.19 4.07
CA GLY A 225 20.00 10.10 3.38
C GLY A 225 19.09 10.86 4.35
N GLY A 226 17.80 10.93 4.02
CA GLY A 226 16.83 11.83 4.66
C GLY A 226 16.45 13.04 3.79
N SER A 227 16.65 12.94 2.46
CA SER A 227 16.17 13.94 1.50
C SER A 227 14.66 13.82 1.31
N ASN A 228 14.00 14.92 0.94
CA ASN A 228 12.58 14.89 0.58
C ASN A 228 12.38 14.15 -0.75
N ILE A 229 11.27 13.42 -0.89
CA ILE A 229 10.86 12.81 -2.17
C ILE A 229 10.06 13.78 -3.07
N ALA A 230 9.69 14.95 -2.54
CA ALA A 230 8.99 16.01 -3.25
C ALA A 230 9.48 17.37 -2.74
N PRO A 231 9.20 18.50 -3.43
CA PRO A 231 9.49 19.81 -2.88
C PRO A 231 8.85 19.97 -1.49
N GLU A 232 9.59 20.56 -0.54
CA GLU A 232 9.18 20.60 0.86
C GLU A 232 7.83 21.30 1.08
N SER A 233 7.59 22.37 0.33
CA SER A 233 6.35 23.15 0.35
C SER A 233 5.11 22.34 -0.01
N GLU A 234 5.26 21.36 -0.88
CA GLU A 234 4.16 20.51 -1.35
C GLU A 234 3.72 19.49 -0.30
N LYS A 235 4.57 19.22 0.71
CA LYS A 235 4.30 18.24 1.76
C LYS A 235 3.89 16.88 1.16
N THR A 236 4.66 16.44 0.16
CA THR A 236 4.35 15.22 -0.61
C THR A 236 3.02 15.33 -1.35
N TYR A 237 2.74 16.49 -1.94
CA TYR A 237 1.49 16.79 -2.65
C TYR A 237 0.23 16.52 -1.81
N GLY A 238 0.30 16.82 -0.51
CA GLY A 238 -0.81 16.62 0.42
C GLY A 238 -1.07 15.16 0.80
N SER A 239 -0.14 14.24 0.57
CA SER A 239 -0.30 12.82 0.93
C SER A 239 0.70 12.32 1.97
N GLN A 240 0.42 11.13 2.49
CA GLN A 240 1.28 10.35 3.36
C GLN A 240 1.56 9.00 2.70
N ASN A 241 2.81 8.54 2.78
CA ASN A 241 3.22 7.26 2.20
C ASN A 241 2.36 6.07 2.67
N THR A 242 2.28 5.05 1.82
CA THR A 242 1.61 3.79 2.17
C THR A 242 2.29 2.57 1.56
N HIS A 243 2.73 2.66 0.30
CA HIS A 243 3.35 1.56 -0.43
C HIS A 243 4.09 2.05 -1.67
N GLU A 244 5.10 1.29 -2.10
CA GLU A 244 5.80 1.51 -3.37
C GLU A 244 5.62 0.29 -4.26
N LEU A 245 4.95 0.48 -5.38
CA LEU A 245 4.71 -0.58 -6.36
C LEU A 245 5.78 -0.54 -7.45
N THR A 246 6.37 -1.69 -7.77
CA THR A 246 7.33 -1.81 -8.88
C THR A 246 6.67 -2.56 -10.05
N ILE A 247 6.61 -1.90 -11.21
CA ILE A 247 6.13 -2.50 -12.46
C ILE A 247 7.35 -2.80 -13.33
N LYS A 248 7.72 -4.09 -13.41
CA LYS A 248 8.79 -4.60 -14.27
C LYS A 248 8.23 -4.83 -15.67
N GLY A 249 8.16 -3.77 -16.47
CA GLY A 249 7.65 -3.81 -17.83
C GLY A 249 8.67 -4.33 -18.84
N SER A 250 8.19 -4.75 -20.01
CA SER A 250 9.03 -5.22 -21.13
C SER A 250 9.91 -4.14 -21.76
N LYS A 251 9.62 -2.84 -21.54
CA LYS A 251 10.43 -1.72 -22.04
C LYS A 251 11.16 -0.97 -20.93
N THR A 252 10.51 -0.80 -19.78
CA THR A 252 11.10 -0.10 -18.63
C THR A 252 10.53 -0.63 -17.32
N THR A 253 11.32 -0.52 -16.26
CA THR A 253 10.81 -0.64 -14.89
C THR A 253 10.29 0.73 -14.45
N THR A 254 9.06 0.77 -13.93
CA THR A 254 8.48 1.97 -13.33
C THR A 254 8.19 1.73 -11.86
N TYR A 255 8.64 2.64 -11.02
CA TYR A 255 8.33 2.66 -9.59
C TYR A 255 7.22 3.66 -9.34
N ILE A 256 6.24 3.28 -8.52
CA ILE A 256 5.05 4.08 -8.24
C ILE A 256 4.98 4.30 -6.74
N TYR A 257 5.03 5.56 -6.33
CA TYR A 257 4.64 5.97 -4.98
C TYR A 257 3.13 5.84 -4.85
N MET A 258 2.68 5.23 -3.76
CA MET A 258 1.28 5.21 -3.38
C MET A 258 1.15 5.86 -2.01
N GLY A 259 0.30 6.88 -1.93
CA GLY A 259 -0.02 7.56 -0.70
C GLY A 259 -1.51 7.82 -0.52
N ASP A 260 -1.87 8.05 0.73
CA ASP A 260 -3.20 8.49 1.14
C ASP A 260 -3.19 10.01 1.33
N ALA A 261 -4.12 10.72 0.69
CA ALA A 261 -4.43 12.11 0.99
C ALA A 261 -5.54 12.13 2.05
N TRP A 262 -5.12 12.05 3.32
CA TRP A 262 -6.03 12.00 4.45
C TRP A 262 -6.79 13.30 4.63
N ASP A 263 -8.09 13.19 4.90
CA ASP A 263 -8.83 14.29 5.50
C ASP A 263 -8.46 14.47 6.98
N SER A 264 -8.98 15.51 7.64
CA SER A 264 -8.64 15.81 9.04
C SER A 264 -9.04 14.74 10.06
N LYS A 265 -9.76 13.70 9.65
CA LYS A 265 -10.29 12.62 10.50
C LYS A 265 -9.86 11.23 10.03
N GLY A 266 -9.15 11.10 8.90
CA GLY A 266 -8.91 9.81 8.25
C GLY A 266 -10.20 9.12 7.84
N SER A 267 -11.22 9.89 7.43
CA SER A 267 -12.57 9.38 7.12
C SER A 267 -12.72 9.03 5.64
N THR A 268 -13.95 8.67 5.23
CA THR A 268 -14.30 8.38 3.83
C THR A 268 -14.14 9.55 2.87
N GLY A 269 -13.81 10.76 3.37
CA GLY A 269 -13.44 11.91 2.56
C GLY A 269 -11.97 11.90 2.13
N SER A 270 -11.15 10.99 2.66
CA SER A 270 -9.75 10.80 2.26
C SER A 270 -9.66 10.25 0.83
N THR A 271 -8.61 10.62 0.10
CA THR A 271 -8.39 10.17 -1.28
C THR A 271 -6.99 9.58 -1.46
N TYR A 272 -6.57 9.34 -2.71
CA TYR A 272 -5.32 8.68 -3.06
C TYR A 272 -4.43 9.61 -3.89
N VAL A 273 -3.13 9.54 -3.65
CA VAL A 273 -2.11 10.18 -4.48
C VAL A 273 -1.13 9.10 -4.91
N TRP A 274 -1.26 8.66 -6.16
CA TRP A 274 -0.30 7.73 -6.77
C TRP A 274 0.47 8.47 -7.84
N LEU A 275 1.79 8.35 -7.82
CA LEU A 275 2.69 9.09 -8.69
C LEU A 275 3.85 8.21 -9.14
N PRO A 276 4.27 8.26 -10.42
CA PRO A 276 5.53 7.68 -10.84
C PRO A 276 6.69 8.31 -10.06
N MET A 277 7.73 7.51 -9.77
CA MET A 277 8.95 7.97 -9.12
C MET A 277 10.10 8.00 -10.13
N LYS A 278 10.84 9.11 -10.13
CA LYS A 278 12.17 9.19 -10.71
C LYS A 278 13.15 8.63 -9.70
N VAL A 279 13.72 7.46 -10.00
CA VAL A 279 14.66 6.74 -9.14
C VAL A 279 16.03 6.74 -9.83
N ASP A 280 17.04 7.26 -9.15
CA ASP A 280 18.43 7.13 -9.56
C ASP A 280 19.18 6.34 -8.50
N ALA A 281 19.43 5.07 -8.79
CA ALA A 281 20.15 4.17 -7.90
C ALA A 281 21.62 4.55 -7.76
N ASN A 282 22.25 5.21 -8.75
CA ASN A 282 23.65 5.63 -8.67
C ASN A 282 23.79 6.85 -7.78
N ALA A 283 23.00 7.89 -8.05
CA ALA A 283 22.94 9.13 -7.25
C ALA A 283 22.25 8.94 -5.89
N LYS A 284 21.57 7.80 -5.67
CA LYS A 284 20.83 7.47 -4.44
C LYS A 284 19.70 8.47 -4.16
N THR A 285 18.96 8.85 -5.21
CA THR A 285 17.86 9.82 -5.12
C THR A 285 16.54 9.21 -5.58
N VAL A 286 15.46 9.71 -4.97
CA VAL A 286 14.08 9.40 -5.35
C VAL A 286 13.30 10.70 -5.31
N THR A 287 12.61 11.03 -6.40
CA THR A 287 11.68 12.16 -6.46
C THR A 287 10.37 11.75 -7.14
N LEU A 288 9.26 12.33 -6.71
CA LEU A 288 7.94 12.11 -7.31
C LEU A 288 7.79 12.93 -8.59
N ASP A 289 7.36 12.28 -9.67
CA ASP A 289 7.09 12.93 -10.97
C ASP A 289 5.62 13.36 -11.03
N TYR A 290 5.32 14.52 -10.45
CA TYR A 290 3.94 14.96 -10.30
C TYR A 290 3.29 15.35 -11.62
N HIS A 291 2.28 14.55 -12.00
CA HIS A 291 1.27 14.89 -12.99
C HIS A 291 -0.09 14.54 -12.40
N LYS A 292 -1.06 15.45 -12.52
CA LYS A 292 -2.41 15.24 -11.96
C LYS A 292 -3.03 13.97 -12.54
N ASP A 293 -2.91 13.80 -13.86
CA ASP A 293 -3.45 12.69 -14.62
C ASP A 293 -2.30 11.95 -15.33
N TRP A 294 -2.19 10.65 -15.04
CA TRP A 294 -1.23 9.78 -15.70
C TRP A 294 -1.78 8.37 -15.81
N LYS A 295 -1.16 7.55 -16.64
CA LYS A 295 -1.46 6.12 -16.72
C LYS A 295 -0.21 5.36 -17.08
N ILE A 296 -0.24 4.07 -16.88
CA ILE A 296 0.85 3.16 -17.21
C ILE A 296 0.31 2.02 -18.05
N ASP A 297 1.04 1.67 -19.10
CA ASP A 297 0.89 0.35 -19.71
C ASP A 297 1.66 -0.65 -18.84
N VAL A 298 0.95 -1.44 -18.04
CA VAL A 298 1.54 -2.39 -17.08
C VAL A 298 2.39 -3.47 -17.75
N LYS A 299 2.22 -3.74 -19.05
CA LYS A 299 3.02 -4.74 -19.79
C LYS A 299 4.35 -4.16 -20.25
N THR A 300 4.38 -2.88 -20.63
CA THR A 300 5.61 -2.23 -21.10
C THR A 300 6.31 -1.42 -20.01
N GLY A 301 5.59 -1.08 -18.94
CA GLY A 301 6.05 -0.19 -17.87
C GLY A 301 6.01 1.28 -18.27
N VAL A 302 5.64 1.62 -19.50
CA VAL A 302 5.70 2.99 -20.01
C VAL A 302 4.57 3.84 -19.44
N VAL A 303 4.94 5.00 -18.89
CA VAL A 303 4.01 5.99 -18.37
C VAL A 303 3.60 6.98 -19.47
N THR A 304 2.34 7.40 -19.46
CA THR A 304 1.80 8.49 -20.26
C THR A 304 1.15 9.51 -19.34
N TYR A 305 1.35 10.80 -19.65
CA TYR A 305 0.81 11.93 -18.89
C TYR A 305 -0.21 12.70 -19.71
N ARG A 306 -1.05 13.49 -19.03
CA ARG A 306 -1.94 14.48 -19.64
C ARG A 306 -1.89 15.79 -18.86
#